data_AF-A0A662Q4I2-F1
#
_entry.id   AF-A0A662Q4I2-F1
#
_cell.length_a   1.000
_cell.length_b   1.000
_cell.length_c   1.000
_cell.angle_alpha   90.00
_cell.angle_beta   90.00
_cell.angle_gamma   90.00
#
_symmetry.space_group_name_H-M   'P 1'
#
loop_
_entity.id
_entity.type
_entity.pdbx_description
1 polymer ?
#
loop_
_entity_poly.entity_id
_entity_poly.type
_entity_poly.pdbx_seq_one_letter_code
_entity_poly.pdbx_strand_id
1 'polypeptide(L)'
;MKRGRLFALTDMDHVYKNCKHGLIENIRFLYRMMVDLRMKGLKVFAVGKAYDDNLYIWMYGGGRDIEYEGLRVLVFDAPKTAENFKKFSYGFQVASLSVVEEALKGMRV
;
A
#
# COMPACT_ATOMS: atom_id res chain seq x y z
N MET A 1 5.99 8.71 -0.40
CA MET A 1 6.40 9.11 -1.78
C MET A 1 7.92 9.11 -1.86
N LYS A 2 8.50 8.73 -3.01
CA LYS A 2 9.94 8.83 -3.30
C LYS A 2 10.11 9.77 -4.49
N ARG A 3 10.87 10.86 -4.35
CA ARG A 3 11.05 11.88 -5.40
C ARG A 3 9.72 12.36 -6.02
N GLY A 4 8.71 12.61 -5.18
CA GLY A 4 7.38 13.05 -5.64
C GLY A 4 6.50 11.96 -6.28
N ARG A 5 6.93 10.69 -6.32
CA ARG A 5 6.13 9.58 -6.88
C ARG A 5 5.71 8.58 -5.82
N LEU A 6 4.55 7.94 -6.01
CA LEU A 6 4.18 6.75 -5.24
C LEU A 6 5.11 5.59 -5.61
N PHE A 7 5.30 4.68 -4.67
CA PHE A 7 6.02 3.44 -4.90
C PHE A 7 5.30 2.32 -4.14
N ALA A 8 5.41 1.10 -4.65
CA ALA A 8 4.94 -0.10 -3.96
C ALA A 8 6.15 -0.93 -3.52
N LEU A 9 6.01 -1.57 -2.36
CA LEU A 9 6.91 -2.63 -1.89
C LEU A 9 6.15 -3.94 -2.03
N THR A 10 6.82 -4.98 -2.51
CA THR A 10 6.22 -6.30 -2.72
C THR A 10 7.23 -7.39 -2.45
N ASP A 11 6.76 -8.51 -1.94
CA ASP A 11 7.51 -9.75 -1.93
C ASP A 11 7.58 -10.29 -3.36
N MET A 12 8.67 -10.02 -4.08
CA MET A 12 8.78 -10.44 -5.48
C MET A 12 8.98 -11.96 -5.60
N ASP A 13 9.55 -12.60 -4.58
CA ASP A 13 9.87 -14.02 -4.60
C ASP A 13 8.60 -14.87 -4.52
N HIS A 14 7.59 -14.37 -3.81
CA HIS A 14 6.28 -15.02 -3.68
C HIS A 14 5.19 -14.44 -4.61
N VAL A 15 5.16 -13.12 -4.88
CA VAL A 15 4.12 -12.49 -5.73
C VAL A 15 4.45 -12.56 -7.23
N TYR A 16 5.71 -12.34 -7.62
CA TYR A 16 6.04 -12.06 -9.02
C TYR A 16 6.18 -13.32 -9.88
N LYS A 17 6.49 -14.47 -9.28
CA LYS A 17 6.69 -15.71 -10.03
C LYS A 17 5.43 -16.16 -10.79
N ASN A 18 4.23 -15.76 -10.36
CA ASN A 18 2.97 -16.30 -10.87
C ASN A 18 1.93 -15.31 -11.42
N CYS A 19 1.98 -13.97 -11.22
CA CYS A 19 1.01 -13.08 -11.89
C CYS A 19 1.32 -11.57 -11.85
N LYS A 20 1.89 -10.98 -12.92
CA LYS A 20 2.02 -9.51 -13.10
C LYS A 20 0.67 -8.80 -12.97
N HIS A 21 -0.39 -9.40 -13.55
CA HIS A 21 -1.75 -8.85 -13.50
C HIS A 21 -2.29 -8.78 -12.07
N GLY A 22 -2.09 -9.82 -11.25
CA GLY A 22 -2.51 -9.81 -9.85
C GLY A 22 -1.81 -8.72 -9.03
N LEU A 23 -0.52 -8.48 -9.27
CA LEU A 23 0.20 -7.38 -8.63
C LEU A 23 -0.39 -6.01 -9.01
N ILE A 24 -0.73 -5.80 -10.29
CA ILE A 24 -1.37 -4.57 -10.77
C ILE A 24 -2.71 -4.35 -10.07
N GLU A 25 -3.56 -5.37 -10.01
CA GLU A 25 -4.88 -5.25 -9.34
C GLU A 25 -4.74 -5.01 -7.84
N ASN A 26 -3.77 -5.63 -7.17
CA ASN A 26 -3.49 -5.37 -5.76
C ASN A 26 -3.02 -3.93 -5.52
N ILE A 27 -2.11 -3.40 -6.34
CA ILE A 27 -1.67 -2.01 -6.25
C ILE A 27 -2.85 -1.06 -6.46
N ARG A 28 -3.70 -1.36 -7.46
CA ARG A 28 -4.90 -0.56 -7.76
C ARG A 28 -5.88 -0.55 -6.59
N PHE A 29 -6.19 -1.72 -6.03
CA PHE A 29 -7.04 -1.87 -4.86
C PHE A 29 -6.52 -1.05 -3.68
N LEU A 30 -5.25 -1.22 -3.34
CA LEU A 30 -4.60 -0.50 -2.24
C LEU A 30 -4.61 1.01 -2.48
N TYR A 31 -4.39 1.46 -3.72
CA TYR A 31 -4.45 2.88 -4.04
C TYR A 31 -5.86 3.46 -3.86
N ARG A 32 -6.92 2.77 -4.32
CA ARG A 32 -8.32 3.19 -4.08
C ARG A 32 -8.58 3.34 -2.59
N MET A 33 -8.22 2.31 -1.81
CA MET A 33 -8.36 2.33 -0.35
C MET A 33 -7.63 3.53 0.26
N MET A 34 -6.38 3.81 -0.13
CA MET A 34 -5.63 4.97 0.35
C MET A 34 -6.36 6.29 0.06
N VAL A 35 -6.89 6.45 -1.16
CA VAL A 35 -7.62 7.67 -1.56
C VAL A 35 -8.91 7.81 -0.77
N ASP A 36 -9.70 6.75 -0.64
CA ASP A 36 -10.97 6.75 0.11
C ASP A 36 -10.79 7.11 1.58
N LEU A 37 -9.76 6.54 2.22
CA LEU A 37 -9.43 6.86 3.60
C LEU A 37 -8.96 8.30 3.77
N ARG A 38 -8.18 8.82 2.82
CA ARG A 38 -7.76 10.23 2.82
C ARG A 38 -8.94 11.18 2.60
N MET A 39 -9.89 10.82 1.74
CA MET A 39 -11.13 11.60 1.55
C MET A 39 -11.98 11.63 2.81
N LYS A 40 -11.92 10.59 3.65
CA LYS A 40 -12.53 10.56 5.00
C LYS A 40 -11.75 11.37 6.05
N GLY A 41 -10.70 12.09 5.66
CA GLY A 41 -9.89 12.94 6.54
C GLY A 41 -8.75 12.22 7.27
N LEU A 42 -8.52 10.94 6.99
CA LEU A 42 -7.43 10.20 7.63
C LEU A 42 -6.08 10.55 7.01
N LYS A 43 -5.09 10.82 7.86
CA LYS A 43 -3.72 11.14 7.44
C LYS A 43 -2.91 9.87 7.12
N VAL A 44 -3.36 9.13 6.10
CA VAL A 44 -2.75 7.85 5.68
C VAL A 44 -1.39 8.07 5.02
N PHE A 45 -0.37 7.45 5.60
CA PHE A 45 1.00 7.43 5.08
C PHE A 45 1.21 6.30 4.07
N ALA A 46 0.79 5.08 4.42
CA ALA A 46 0.92 3.89 3.58
C ALA A 46 -0.23 2.91 3.84
N VAL A 47 -0.45 2.01 2.89
CA VAL A 47 -1.36 0.87 3.02
C VAL A 47 -0.66 -0.41 2.58
N GLY A 48 -1.14 -1.55 3.05
CA GLY A 48 -0.61 -2.86 2.69
C GLY A 48 -1.67 -3.94 2.75
N LYS A 49 -1.39 -5.06 2.10
CA LYS A 49 -2.19 -6.28 2.12
C LYS A 49 -1.25 -7.46 2.35
N ALA A 50 -1.62 -8.35 3.26
CA ALA A 50 -0.94 -9.63 3.44
C ALA A 50 -1.68 -10.75 2.68
N TYR A 51 -1.05 -11.91 2.57
CA TYR A 51 -1.60 -13.09 1.89
C TYR A 51 -2.83 -13.67 2.60
N ASP A 52 -2.95 -13.47 3.91
CA ASP A 52 -4.04 -13.96 4.77
C ASP A 52 -5.26 -13.03 4.79
N ASP A 53 -5.40 -12.21 3.75
CA ASP A 53 -6.46 -11.23 3.58
C ASP A 53 -6.55 -10.08 4.60
N ASN A 54 -5.56 -9.94 5.49
CA ASN A 54 -5.45 -8.76 6.34
C ASN A 54 -5.01 -7.53 5.55
N LEU A 55 -5.65 -6.39 5.85
CA LEU A 55 -5.26 -5.07 5.37
C LEU A 55 -4.52 -4.29 6.46
N TYR A 56 -3.64 -3.40 6.04
CA TYR A 56 -2.78 -2.62 6.92
C TYR A 56 -2.85 -1.15 6.54
N ILE A 57 -2.97 -0.27 7.54
CA ILE A 57 -2.81 1.17 7.38
C ILE A 57 -1.69 1.65 8.29
N TRP A 58 -0.81 2.48 7.74
CA TRP A 58 0.07 3.32 8.53
C TRP A 58 -0.43 4.75 8.42
N MET A 59 -0.81 5.37 9.53
CA MET A 59 -1.34 6.75 9.54
C MET A 59 -0.77 7.61 10.66
N TYR A 60 -0.76 8.92 10.45
CA TYR A 60 -0.31 9.86 11.47
C TYR A 60 -1.41 10.10 12.51
N GLY A 61 -1.03 10.02 13.79
CA GLY A 61 -1.95 10.19 14.93
C GLY A 61 -2.60 8.90 15.41
N GLY A 62 -2.18 7.75 14.87
CA GLY A 62 -2.71 6.43 15.23
C GLY A 62 -4.20 6.28 14.94
N GLY A 63 -4.81 5.26 15.55
CA GLY A 63 -6.23 4.97 15.40
C GLY A 63 -6.61 3.61 15.97
N ARG A 64 -7.89 3.28 15.90
CA ARG A 64 -8.39 1.92 16.17
C ARG A 64 -8.47 1.15 14.86
N ASP A 65 -8.38 -0.17 14.94
CA ASP A 65 -8.68 -1.06 13.81
C ASP A 65 -10.04 -0.70 13.19
N ILE A 66 -10.10 -0.77 11.87
CA ILE A 66 -11.30 -0.48 11.09
C ILE A 66 -11.64 -1.64 10.16
N GLU A 67 -12.77 -1.52 9.46
CA GLU A 67 -13.15 -2.43 8.38
C GLU A 67 -13.17 -1.66 7.05
N TYR A 68 -12.76 -2.33 5.98
CA TYR A 68 -12.80 -1.79 4.61
C TYR A 68 -13.24 -2.90 3.65
N GLU A 69 -14.38 -2.71 2.98
CA GLU A 69 -14.96 -3.70 2.06
C GLU A 69 -15.12 -5.11 2.69
N GLY A 70 -15.50 -5.19 3.97
CA GLY A 70 -15.66 -6.46 4.70
C GLY A 70 -14.34 -7.08 5.18
N LEU A 71 -13.19 -6.45 4.94
CA LEU A 71 -11.88 -6.91 5.41
C LEU A 71 -11.44 -6.14 6.64
N ARG A 72 -10.84 -6.85 7.60
CA ARG A 72 -10.21 -6.24 8.78
C ARG A 72 -8.99 -5.43 8.35
N VAL A 73 -8.89 -4.23 8.91
CA VAL A 73 -7.77 -3.32 8.70
C VAL A 73 -7.07 -3.03 10.01
N LEU A 74 -5.83 -3.47 10.11
CA LEU A 74 -4.96 -3.22 11.25
C LEU A 74 -4.30 -1.84 11.10
N VAL A 75 -4.43 -1.01 12.14
CA VAL A 75 -3.92 0.36 12.12
C VAL A 75 -2.61 0.46 12.91
N PHE A 76 -1.60 1.03 12.27
CA PHE A 76 -0.27 1.26 12.82
C PHE A 76 0.09 2.75 12.77
N ASP A 77 0.96 3.15 13.70
CA ASP A 77 1.58 4.46 13.64
C ASP A 77 2.49 4.57 12.43
N ALA A 78 2.33 5.68 11.69
CA ALA A 78 3.18 5.96 10.54
C ALA A 78 4.64 6.14 10.96
N PRO A 79 5.61 5.55 10.22
CA PRO A 79 7.00 5.85 10.44
C PRO A 79 7.30 7.30 10.10
N LYS A 80 8.36 7.85 10.71
CA LYS A 80 8.82 9.23 10.47
C LYS A 80 9.14 9.50 8.99
N THR A 81 9.65 8.50 8.27
CA THR A 81 10.09 8.65 6.87
C THR A 81 9.79 7.41 6.02
N ALA A 82 9.74 7.60 4.70
CA ALA A 82 9.64 6.50 3.73
C ALA A 82 10.87 5.58 3.73
N GLU A 83 12.03 6.06 4.16
CA GLU A 83 13.23 5.23 4.32
C GLU A 83 13.11 4.32 5.53
N ASN A 84 12.60 4.83 6.66
CA ASN A 84 12.29 4.00 7.82
C ASN A 84 11.23 2.96 7.47
N PHE A 85 10.24 3.31 6.64
CA PHE A 85 9.24 2.37 6.17
C PHE A 85 9.85 1.16 5.45
N LYS A 86 10.83 1.41 4.57
CA LYS A 86 11.52 0.35 3.84
C LYS A 86 12.37 -0.53 4.73
N LYS A 87 13.05 0.05 5.72
CA LYS A 87 13.90 -0.71 6.64
C LYS A 87 13.10 -1.74 7.43
N PHE A 88 11.88 -1.41 7.87
CA PHE A 88 11.03 -2.37 8.58
C PHE A 88 10.40 -3.40 7.63
N SER A 89 10.20 -3.05 6.36
CA SER A 89 9.62 -3.93 5.32
C SER A 89 10.65 -4.92 4.77
N TYR A 90 11.49 -5.48 5.65
CA TYR A 90 12.59 -6.37 5.28
C TYR A 90 12.07 -7.56 4.46
N GLY A 91 12.75 -7.88 3.36
CA GLY A 91 12.32 -8.92 2.40
C GLY A 91 11.45 -8.41 1.25
N PHE A 92 10.90 -7.18 1.32
CA PHE A 92 10.17 -6.61 0.19
C PHE A 92 11.07 -5.80 -0.75
N GLN A 93 10.82 -5.94 -2.04
CA GLN A 93 11.50 -5.21 -3.10
C GLN A 93 10.61 -4.09 -3.63
N VAL A 94 11.22 -3.03 -4.17
CA VAL A 94 10.48 -1.94 -4.81
C VAL A 94 9.94 -2.47 -6.15
N ALA A 95 8.62 -2.44 -6.32
CA ALA A 95 8.00 -2.80 -7.59
C ALA A 95 8.51 -1.86 -8.70
N SER A 96 8.65 -2.40 -9.92
CA SER A 96 9.06 -1.59 -11.06
C SER A 96 8.12 -0.41 -11.27
N LEU A 97 8.68 0.73 -11.68
CA LEU A 97 7.90 1.95 -11.88
C LEU A 97 6.80 1.77 -12.93
N SER A 98 7.07 1.02 -14.00
CA SER A 98 6.09 0.74 -15.05
C SER A 98 4.87 -0.02 -14.54
N VAL A 99 5.04 -0.98 -13.62
CA VAL A 99 3.93 -1.70 -12.99
C VAL A 99 3.08 -0.76 -12.13
N VAL A 100 3.73 0.14 -11.38
CA VAL A 100 3.01 1.14 -10.57
C VAL A 100 2.25 2.13 -11.46
N GLU A 101 2.88 2.63 -12.53
CA GLU A 101 2.24 3.53 -13.49
C GLU A 101 1.08 2.86 -14.23
N GLU A 102 1.21 1.58 -14.60
CA GLU A 102 0.15 0.79 -15.22
C GLU A 102 -1.05 0.60 -14.26
N ALA A 103 -0.79 0.30 -12.98
CA ALA A 103 -1.83 0.14 -11.97
C ALA A 103 -2.63 1.43 -11.73
N LEU A 104 -1.94 2.58 -11.73
CA LEU A 104 -2.52 3.89 -11.48
C LEU A 104 -3.09 4.56 -12.75
N LYS A 105 -2.91 3.95 -13.93
CA LYS A 105 -3.38 4.51 -15.19
C LYS A 105 -4.89 4.74 -15.15
N GLY A 106 -5.31 5.97 -15.48
CA GLY A 106 -6.73 6.36 -15.50
C GLY A 106 -7.35 6.65 -14.14
N MET A 107 -6.58 6.54 -13.05
CA MET A 107 -7.02 6.96 -11.72
C MET A 107 -6.67 8.44 -11.54
N ARG A 108 -7.64 9.25 -11.07
CA ARG A 108 -7.38 10.65 -10.73
C ARG A 108 -6.41 10.68 -9.54
N VAL A 109 -5.18 11.15 -9.79
CA VAL A 109 -4.14 11.37 -8.77
C VAL A 109 -4.24 12.78 -8.22
#